data_AF-X1B5N5-F1
#
_entry.id   AF-X1B5N5-F1
#
_cell.length_a   1.000
_cell.length_b   1.000
_cell.length_c   1.000
_cell.angle_alpha   90.00
_cell.angle_beta   90.00
_cell.angle_gamma   90.00
#
_symmetry.space_group_name_H-M   'P 1'
#
loop_
_entity.id
_entity.type
_entity.pdbx_description
1 polymer ?
#
loop_
_entity_poly.entity_id
_entity_poly.type
_entity_poly.pdbx_seq_one_letter_code
_entity_poly.pdbx_strand_id
1 'polypeptide(L)' 'HPEKVLEYLSRYVFRIAISDRRIEKVENGMVHFTIKDKKRKGIYHWIFR' A
#
# COMPACT_ATOMS: atom_id res chain seq x y z
N HIS A 1 13.93 -6.83 -20.12
CA HIS A 1 14.07 -7.34 -18.74
C HIS A 1 12.88 -6.89 -17.91
N PRO A 2 11.79 -7.65 -17.98
CA PRO A 2 10.53 -7.35 -17.28
C PRO A 2 10.68 -7.25 -15.76
N GLU A 3 11.66 -7.92 -15.16
CA GLU A 3 11.92 -7.83 -13.70
C GLU A 3 12.22 -6.40 -13.22
N LYS A 4 12.91 -5.58 -14.02
CA LYS A 4 13.21 -4.18 -13.66
C LYS A 4 11.95 -3.31 -13.63
N VAL A 5 10.96 -3.63 -14.47
CA VAL A 5 9.69 -2.89 -14.53
C VAL A 5 8.85 -3.21 -13.30
N LEU A 6 8.83 -4.48 -12.88
CA LEU A 6 8.12 -4.92 -11.68
C LEU A 6 8.69 -4.26 -10.42
N GLU A 7 10.03 -4.26 -10.25
CA GLU A 7 10.68 -3.62 -9.11
C GLU A 7 10.34 -2.12 -9.04
N TYR A 8 10.44 -1.42 -10.18
CA TYR A 8 10.12 -0.01 -10.27
C TYR A 8 8.66 0.28 -9.88
N LEU A 9 7.73 -0.55 -10.39
CA LEU A 9 6.30 -0.40 -10.10
C LEU A 9 6.01 -0.63 -8.61
N SER A 10 6.56 -1.70 -8.03
CA SER A 10 6.42 -1.98 -6.60
C SER A 10 6.91 -0.80 -5.75
N ARG A 11 8.10 -0.25 -6.03
CA ARG A 11 8.65 0.92 -5.31
C ARG A 11 7.77 2.15 -5.45
N TYR A 12 7.23 2.41 -6.64
CA TYR A 12 6.39 3.57 -6.88
C TYR A 12 5.05 3.48 -6.14
N VAL A 13 4.42 2.30 -6.16
CA VAL A 13 3.19 2.03 -5.41
C VAL A 13 3.42 2.16 -3.91
N PHE A 14 4.50 1.60 -3.37
CA PHE A 14 4.87 1.76 -1.97
C PHE A 14 5.08 3.23 -1.60
N ARG A 15 5.80 3.99 -2.43
CA ARG A 15 6.05 5.42 -2.18
C ARG A 15 4.74 6.20 -2.08
N ILE A 16 3.83 5.99 -3.02
CA ILE A 16 2.51 6.63 -2.99
C ILE A 16 1.73 6.23 -1.74
N ALA A 17 1.74 4.94 -1.38
CA ALA A 17 1.03 4.45 -0.20
C ALA A 17 1.59 5.06 1.11
N ILE A 18 2.91 5.23 1.21
CA ILE A 18 3.56 5.90 2.34
C ILE A 18 3.21 7.39 2.37
N SER A 19 3.33 8.09 1.24
CA SER A 19 3.06 9.53 1.15
C SER A 19 1.60 9.88 1.46
N ASP A 20 0.64 9.03 1.05
CA ASP A 20 -0.79 9.21 1.31
C ASP A 20 -1.19 8.71 2.72
N ARG A 21 -0.21 8.40 3.59
CA ARG A 21 -0.38 7.82 4.95
C ARG A 21 -1.30 6.59 4.97
N ARG A 22 -1.35 5.85 3.86
CA ARG A 22 -2.16 4.64 3.75
C ARG A 22 -1.54 3.52 4.54
N ILE A 23 -0.21 3.41 4.57
CA ILE A 23 0.47 2.41 5.41
C ILE A 23 0.46 2.93 6.85
N GLU A 24 -0.14 2.17 7.75
CA GLU A 24 -0.25 2.52 9.17
C GLU A 24 0.88 1.92 9.99
N LYS A 25 1.21 0.64 9.76
CA LYS A 25 2.29 -0.05 10.45
C LYS A 25 2.80 -1.25 9.65
N VAL A 26 4.05 -1.62 9.91
CA VAL A 26 4.67 -2.85 9.42
C VAL A 26 5.17 -3.63 10.63
N GLU A 27 4.57 -4.79 10.91
CA GLU A 27 4.92 -5.64 12.06
C GLU A 27 4.95 -7.11 11.64
N ASN A 28 5.96 -7.87 12.09
CA ASN A 28 6.09 -9.31 11.80
C ASN A 28 6.01 -9.67 10.31
N GLY A 29 6.52 -8.81 9.42
CA GLY A 29 6.42 -8.98 7.97
C GLY A 29 5.03 -8.70 7.38
N MET A 30 4.06 -8.27 8.20
CA MET A 30 2.73 -7.88 7.75
C MET A 30 2.65 -6.36 7.58
N VAL A 31 2.05 -5.92 6.48
CA VAL A 31 1.82 -4.51 6.19
C VAL A 31 0.36 -4.18 6.42
N HIS A 32 0.11 -3.27 7.37
CA HIS A 32 -1.22 -2.74 7.66
C HIS A 32 -1.42 -1.45 6.87
N PHE A 33 -2.52 -1.37 6.13
CA PHE A 33 -2.87 -0.15 5.41
C PHE A 33 -4.37 0.14 5.38
N THR A 34 -4.70 1.42 5.22
CA THR A 34 -6.06 1.90 5.04
C THR A 34 -6.32 2.32 3.60
N ILE A 35 -7.50 1.94 3.11
CA ILE A 35 -8.03 2.42 1.83
C ILE A 35 -9.27 3.28 2.14
N LYS A 36 -9.21 4.55 1.75
CA LYS A 36 -10.37 5.43 1.72
C LYS A 36 -11.14 5.22 0.43
N ASP A 37 -12.31 4.60 0.52
CA ASP A 37 -13.22 4.49 -0.61
C ASP A 37 -14.02 5.79 -0.75
N LYS A 38 -13.68 6.60 -1.76
CA LYS A 38 -14.37 7.86 -2.04
C LYS A 38 -15.80 7.65 -2.55
N LYS A 39 -16.12 6.50 -3.17
CA LYS A 39 -17.46 6.19 -3.68
C LYS A 39 -18.39 5.71 -2.57
N ARG A 40 -17.88 4.88 -1.65
CA ARG A 40 -18.68 4.33 -0.53
C ARG A 40 -18.57 5.12 0.78
N LYS A 41 -17.76 6.19 0.81
CA LYS A 41 -17.45 7.01 2.00
C LYS A 41 -16.98 6.17 3.21
N GLY A 42 -16.31 5.04 2.97
CA GLY A 42 -15.79 4.14 3.99
C GLY A 42 -14.28 4.18 4.10
N ILE A 43 -13.75 3.89 5.29
CA ILE A 43 -12.33 3.60 5.51
C ILE A 43 -12.24 2.09 5.75
N TYR A 44 -11.40 1.41 4.98
CA TYR A 44 -11.19 -0.03 5.09
C TYR A 44 -9.77 -0.32 5.53
N HIS A 45 -9.61 -1.23 6.49
CA HIS A 45 -8.32 -1.75 6.93
C HIS A 45 -8.00 -3.07 6.23
N TRP A 46 -6.79 -3.16 5.69
CA TRP A 46 -6.28 -4.33 4.98
C TRP A 46 -4.90 -4.71 5.53
N ILE A 47 -4.65 -6.02 5.57
CA ILE A 47 -3.39 -6.60 6.03
C ILE A 47 -2.86 -7.49 4.91
N PHE A 48 -1.62 -7.27 4.49
CA PHE A 48 -0.93 -8.08 3.50
C PHE A 48 0.29 -8.74 4.11
N ARG A 49 0.57 -9.99 3.72
CA ARG A 49 1.77 -10.76 4.06
C ARG A 49 2.69 -10.85 2.86
#